data_AF-K7KN69-F1
#
_entry.id   AF-K7KN69-F1
#
_cell.length_a   1.000
_cell.length_b   1.000
_cell.length_c   1.000
_cell.angle_alpha   90.00
_cell.angle_beta   90.00
_cell.angle_gamma   90.00
#
_symmetry.space_group_name_H-M   'P 1'
#
loop_
_entity.id
_entity.type
_entity.pdbx_description
1 polymer ?
#
loop_
_entity_poly.entity_id
_entity_poly.type
_entity_poly.pdbx_seq_one_letter_code
_entity_poly.pdbx_strand_id
1 'polypeptide(L)' 'MQIAHPHTKPSSNKAQVHGLLPHSDTSFVTIVHEDHVGGLQLMKDGKWVGVKPNPQALVVNIADFFQPIKLVSEK' A
#
# COMPACT_ATOMS: atom_id res chain seq x y z
N MET A 1 -7.02 1.60 -1.04
CA MET A 1 -6.08 0.57 -0.51
C MET A 1 -5.07 1.29 0.37
N GLN A 2 -4.88 0.91 1.64
CA GLN A 2 -3.83 1.53 2.44
C GLN A 2 -2.48 0.92 2.07
N ILE A 3 -1.50 1.77 1.75
CA ILE A 3 -0.13 1.41 1.43
C ILE A 3 0.81 1.97 2.51
N ALA A 4 1.78 1.16 2.92
CA ALA A 4 2.91 1.62 3.72
C ALA A 4 4.20 1.01 3.18
N HIS A 5 5.33 1.69 3.41
CA HIS A 5 6.66 1.15 3.13
C HIS A 5 7.48 1.10 4.42
N PRO A 6 7.28 0.15 5.35
CA PRO A 6 8.14 0.05 6.51
C PRO A 6 9.55 -0.37 6.12
N HIS A 7 10.55 0.36 6.60
CA HIS A 7 11.92 -0.13 6.56
C HIS A 7 12.14 -1.08 7.74
N THR A 8 12.59 -2.30 7.46
CA THR A 8 13.19 -3.15 8.48
C THR A 8 14.60 -2.63 8.77
N LYS A 9 14.77 -1.84 9.83
CA LYS A 9 16.11 -1.62 10.38
C LYS A 9 16.45 -2.85 11.23
N PRO A 10 17.46 -3.67 10.88
CA PRO A 10 17.92 -4.69 11.79
C PRO A 10 18.71 -3.97 12.91
N SER A 11 18.38 -4.29 14.16
CA SER A 11 19.04 -3.90 15.42
C SER A 11 18.59 -2.61 16.14
N SER A 12 18.22 -2.84 17.41
CA SER A 12 18.03 -1.93 18.54
C SER A 12 16.81 -0.97 18.54
N ASN A 13 15.89 -1.24 19.49
CA ASN A 13 14.85 -0.35 20.04
C ASN A 13 13.65 0.06 19.15
N LYS A 14 12.65 -0.84 19.12
CA LYS A 14 11.17 -0.65 19.15
C LYS A 14 10.52 0.66 18.63
N ALA A 15 10.97 1.22 17.52
CA ALA A 15 10.14 2.12 16.72
C ALA A 15 9.97 1.53 15.32
N GLN A 16 8.72 1.28 14.91
CA GLN A 16 8.44 0.96 13.52
C GLN A 16 8.69 2.23 12.70
N VAL A 17 9.76 2.24 11.90
CA VAL A 17 10.08 3.36 11.00
C VAL A 17 9.42 3.09 9.66
N HIS A 18 8.54 3.98 9.25
CA HIS A 18 7.91 3.96 7.94
C HIS A 18 8.73 4.81 6.97
N GLY A 19 9.17 4.22 5.86
CA GLY A 19 9.64 4.96 4.68
C GLY A 19 8.52 5.75 4.01
N LEU A 20 7.29 5.21 4.06
CA LEU A 20 6.07 5.93 3.72
C LEU A 20 4.97 5.58 4.73
N LEU A 21 4.38 6.61 5.34
CA LEU A 21 3.29 6.46 6.29
C LEU A 21 2.07 5.80 5.62
N PRO A 22 1.25 5.04 6.38
CA PRO A 22 -0.01 4.51 5.89
C PRO A 22 -0.89 5.59 5.23
N HIS A 23 -1.25 5.38 3.97
CA HIS A 23 -2.11 6.31 3.21
C HIS A 23 -2.92 5.53 2.15
N SER A 24 -3.99 6.12 1.66
CA SER A 24 -4.65 5.71 0.41
C SER A 24 -4.23 6.65 -0.71
N ASP A 25 -4.01 6.10 -1.89
CA ASP A 25 -3.75 6.88 -3.10
C ASP A 25 -5.02 7.63 -3.53
N THR A 26 -4.87 8.90 -3.94
CA THR A 26 -5.96 9.73 -4.49
C THR A 26 -5.98 9.74 -6.02
N SER A 27 -5.16 8.92 -6.69
CA SER A 27 -5.13 8.80 -8.16
C SER A 27 -6.34 7.96 -8.65
N PHE A 28 -6.43 7.70 -9.97
CA PHE A 28 -7.29 6.62 -10.48
C PHE A 28 -6.59 5.26 -10.37
N VAL A 29 -5.33 5.22 -10.80
CA VAL A 29 -4.48 4.04 -10.83
C VAL A 29 -3.08 4.45 -10.41
N THR A 30 -2.46 3.67 -9.53
CA THR A 30 -1.03 3.77 -9.21
C THR A 30 -0.33 2.51 -9.69
N ILE A 31 0.80 2.68 -10.38
CA ILE A 31 1.63 1.57 -10.87
C ILE A 31 2.99 1.66 -10.19
N VAL A 32 3.39 0.61 -9.49
CA VAL A 32 4.64 0.53 -8.73
C VAL A 32 5.52 -0.59 -9.29
N HIS A 33 6.80 -0.28 -9.54
CA HIS A 33 7.84 -1.25 -9.81
C HIS A 33 8.77 -1.28 -8.59
N GLU A 34 8.73 -2.38 -7.83
CA GLU A 34 9.61 -2.54 -6.66
C GLU A 34 10.99 -3.05 -7.07
N ASP A 35 12.01 -2.64 -6.33
CA ASP A 35 13.34 -3.23 -6.42
C ASP A 35 13.39 -4.59 -5.68
N HIS A 36 14.59 -5.16 -5.55
CA HIS A 36 14.78 -6.45 -4.87
C HIS A 36 14.67 -6.37 -3.34
N VAL A 37 14.69 -5.17 -2.74
CA VAL A 37 14.55 -4.95 -1.30
C VAL A 37 13.08 -4.99 -0.92
N GLY A 38 12.23 -4.37 -1.74
CA GLY A 38 10.81 -4.25 -1.48
C GLY A 38 10.49 -3.33 -0.31
N GLY A 39 9.35 -3.61 0.32
CA GLY A 39 8.88 -2.85 1.48
C GLY A 39 7.40 -2.52 1.36
N LEU A 40 6.79 -2.70 0.20
CA LEU A 40 5.36 -2.44 0.02
C LEU A 40 4.52 -3.36 0.92
N GLN A 41 3.63 -2.74 1.69
CA GLN A 41 2.61 -3.42 2.48
C GLN A 41 1.24 -2.88 2.13
N LEU A 42 0.25 -3.76 2.08
CA LEU A 42 -1.16 -3.44 1.88
C LEU A 42 -2.00 -3.84 3.09
N MET A 43 -3.01 -3.04 3.43
CA MET A 43 -3.99 -3.41 4.45
C MET A 43 -5.08 -4.30 3.84
N LYS A 44 -5.21 -5.54 4.34
CA LYS A 44 -6.26 -6.49 3.98
C LYS A 44 -6.86 -7.09 5.25
N ASP A 45 -8.18 -7.04 5.39
CA ASP A 45 -8.92 -7.59 6.53
C ASP A 45 -8.38 -7.11 7.89
N GLY A 46 -8.02 -5.82 7.97
CA GLY A 46 -7.45 -5.19 9.18
C GLY A 46 -6.01 -5.61 9.50
N LYS A 47 -5.33 -6.31 8.59
CA LYS A 47 -3.94 -6.76 8.74
C LYS A 47 -3.06 -6.23 7.62
N TRP A 48 -1.84 -5.82 7.96
CA TRP A 48 -0.81 -5.50 6.99
C TRP A 48 -0.27 -6.79 6.36
N VAL A 49 -0.28 -6.85 5.03
CA VAL A 49 0.24 -7.94 4.22
C VAL A 49 1.38 -7.39 3.38
N GLY A 50 2.56 -7.98 3.50
CA GLY A 50 3.71 -7.62 2.65
C GLY A 50 3.53 -8.11 1.23
N VAL A 51 3.85 -7.26 0.26
CA VAL A 51 3.95 -7.65 -1.15
C VAL A 51 5.35 -8.21 -1.38
N LYS A 52 5.43 -9.40 -1.98
CA LYS A 52 6.71 -10.02 -2.31
C LYS A 52 7.27 -9.33 -3.56
N PRO A 53 8.48 -8.76 -3.51
CA PRO A 53 9.08 -8.14 -4.69
C PRO A 53 9.23 -9.14 -5.83
N ASN A 54 8.86 -8.71 -7.03
CA ASN A 54 9.04 -9.47 -8.26
C ASN A 54 9.60 -8.53 -9.34
N PRO A 55 10.88 -8.68 -9.75
CA PRO A 55 11.51 -7.77 -10.70
C PRO A 55 10.87 -7.81 -12.10
N GLN A 56 10.05 -8.83 -12.39
CA GLN A 56 9.35 -9.01 -13.66
C GLN A 56 7.88 -8.59 -13.60
N ALA A 57 7.42 -7.98 -12.50
CA ALA A 57 6.03 -7.57 -12.33
C ALA A 57 5.90 -6.10 -11.92
N LEU A 58 4.75 -5.54 -12.26
CA LEU A 58 4.29 -4.25 -11.75
C LEU A 58 3.14 -4.49 -10.77
N VAL A 59 3.14 -3.77 -9.67
CA VAL A 59 2.01 -3.72 -8.74
C VAL A 59 1.08 -2.61 -9.20
N VAL A 60 -0.20 -2.94 -9.37
CA VAL A 60 -1.24 -1.99 -9.76
C VAL A 60 -2.19 -1.81 -8.59
N ASN A 61 -2.32 -0.58 -8.11
CA ASN A 61 -3.30 -0.18 -7.12
C ASN A 61 -4.42 0.62 -7.80
N ILE A 62 -5.67 0.28 -7.48
CA ILE A 62 -6.85 1.06 -7.86
C ILE A 62 -7.20 1.99 -6.71
N ALA A 63 -7.14 3.28 -6.99
CA ALA A 63 -7.17 4.34 -6.00
C ALA A 63 -8.58 4.95 -5.87
N ASP A 64 -8.73 5.87 -4.93
CA ASP A 64 -10.05 6.30 -4.45
C ASP A 64 -10.89 7.00 -5.54
N PHE A 65 -10.26 7.61 -6.57
CA PHE A 65 -11.01 8.22 -7.68
C PHE A 65 -11.69 7.20 -8.60
N PHE A 66 -11.34 5.92 -8.52
CA PHE A 66 -12.05 4.87 -9.23
C PHE A 66 -13.22 4.30 -8.41
N GLN A 67 -13.38 4.71 -7.14
CA GLN A 67 -14.52 4.26 -6.34
C GLN A 67 -15.81 4.82 -6.95
N PRO A 68 -16.79 3.97 -7.31
CA PRO A 68 -18.08 4.45 -7.77
C PRO A 68 -18.67 5.36 -6.71
N ILE A 69 -19.16 6.53 -7.12
CA ILE A 69 -19.99 7.37 -6.26
C ILE A 69 -21.15 6.49 -5.80
N LYS A 70 -21.14 6.12 -4.52
CA LYS A 70 -22.26 5.41 -3.91
C LYS A 70 -23.41 6.40 -3.85
N LEU A 71 -24.30 6.35 -4.83
CA LEU A 71 -25.58 7.02 -4.74
C LEU A 71 -26.29 6.43 -3.52
N VAL A 72 -26.35 7.20 -2.45
CA VAL A 72 -27.21 6.89 -1.31
C VAL A 72 -28.63 7.17 -1.78
N SER A 73 -29.33 6.12 -2.19
CA SER A 73 -30.79 6.16 -2.28
C SER A 73 -31.33 5.91 -0.88
N GLU A 74 -31.48 6.97 -0.09
CA GLU A 74 -32.42 6.95 1.03
C GLU A 74 -33.84 6.89 0.43
N LYS A 75 -34.53 5.77 0.66
CA LYS A 75 -35.98 5.67 0.66
C LYS A 75 -36.41 5.20 2.03
#